data_AF-A0A926JAK0-F1
#
_entry.id   AF-A0A926JAK0-F1
#
_cell.length_a   1.000
_cell.length_b   1.000
_cell.length_c   1.000
_cell.angle_alpha   90.00
_cell.angle_beta   90.00
_cell.angle_gamma   90.00
#
_symmetry.space_group_name_H-M   'P 1'
#
loop_
_entity.id
_entity.type
_entity.pdbx_description
1 polymer ?
#
loop_
_entity_poly.entity_id
_entity_poly.type
_entity_poly.pdbx_seq_one_letter_code
_entity_poly.pdbx_strand_id
1 'polypeptide(L)' 'MSIRDVEYYRRRERQERENAERSDDSTARRIHLEMANRYSAMLRDVSMIPTMAQS' A
#
# COMPACT_ATOMS: atom_id res chain seq x y z
N MET A 1 -13.82 -4.33 -1.29
CA MET A 1 -12.99 -3.27 -1.92
C MET A 1 -13.07 -3.42 -3.44
N SER A 2 -13.07 -2.32 -4.17
CA SER A 2 -13.10 -2.25 -5.62
C SER A 2 -11.70 -2.47 -6.24
N ILE A 3 -11.63 -2.84 -7.52
CA ILE A 3 -10.38 -2.82 -8.31
C ILE A 3 -9.70 -1.44 -8.26
N ARG A 4 -10.49 -0.37 -8.14
CA ARG A 4 -9.97 1.00 -7.95
C ARG A 4 -9.20 1.16 -6.65
N ASP A 5 -9.59 0.45 -5.59
CA ASP A 5 -8.90 0.47 -4.30
C ASP A 5 -7.55 -0.26 -4.40
N VAL A 6 -7.49 -1.38 -5.14
CA VAL A 6 -6.24 -2.12 -5.39
C VAL A 6 -5.21 -1.27 -6.11
N GLU A 7 -5.61 -0.64 -7.22
CA GLU A 7 -4.70 0.21 -7.99
C GLU A 7 -4.28 1.46 -7.19
N TYR A 8 -5.19 2.01 -6.39
CA TYR A 8 -4.87 3.09 -5.47
C TYR A 8 -3.79 2.66 -4.47
N TYR A 9 -3.97 1.53 -3.77
CA TYR A 9 -3.02 1.06 -2.77
C TYR A 9 -1.68 0.67 -3.38
N ARG A 10 -1.64 0.05 -4.57
CA ARG A 10 -0.39 -0.23 -5.29
C ARG A 10 0.38 1.04 -5.62
N ARG A 11 -0.31 2.04 -6.18
CA ARG A 11 0.32 3.32 -6.53
C ARG A 11 0.87 4.02 -5.29
N ARG A 12 0.10 4.02 -4.20
CA ARG A 12 0.51 4.66 -2.94
C ARG A 12 1.67 3.93 -2.28
N GLU A 13 1.64 2.61 -2.23
CA GLU A 13 2.74 1.80 -1.69
C GLU A 13 4.07 2.11 -2.38
N ARG A 14 4.08 2.13 -3.72
CA ARG A 14 5.26 2.49 -4.52
C ARG A 14 5.73 3.92 -4.25
N GLN A 15 4.79 4.86 -4.19
CA GLN A 15 5.12 6.27 -3.94
C GLN A 15 5.79 6.48 -2.58
N GLU A 16 5.29 5.83 -1.53
CA GLU A 16 5.87 5.97 -0.20
C GLU A 16 7.28 5.34 -0.13
N ARG A 17 7.53 4.24 -0.84
CA ARG A 17 8.90 3.69 -0.96
C ARG A 17 9.85 4.67 -1.64
N GLU A 18 9.45 5.25 -2.77
CA GLU A 18 10.26 6.27 -3.46
C GLU A 18 10.52 7.49 -2.57
N ASN A 19 9.53 7.91 -1.79
CA ASN A 19 9.69 9.03 -0.85
C ASN A 19 10.68 8.68 0.28
N ALA A 20 10.61 7.45 0.81
CA ALA A 20 11.55 6.98 1.82
C ALA A 20 13.00 6.96 1.29
N GLU A 21 13.21 6.48 0.06
CA GLU A 21 14.52 6.43 -0.59
C GLU A 21 15.12 7.82 -0.81
N ARG A 22 14.28 8.81 -1.13
CA ARG A 22 14.70 10.21 -1.35
C ARG A 22 14.81 11.05 -0.08
N SER A 23 14.42 10.51 1.08
CA SER A 23 14.35 11.28 2.32
C SER A 23 15.66 11.22 3.10
N ASP A 24 16.28 12.39 3.26
CA ASP A 24 17.46 12.57 4.11
C ASP A 24 17.10 12.56 5.61
N ASP A 25 15.86 12.90 5.95
CA ASP A 25 15.36 12.88 7.32
C ASP A 25 14.96 11.46 7.76
N SER A 26 15.62 10.97 8.80
CA SER A 26 15.40 9.60 9.30
C SER A 26 13.98 9.37 9.84
N THR A 27 13.31 10.40 10.37
CA THR A 27 11.93 10.31 10.87
C THR A 27 10.95 10.26 9.71
N ALA A 28 11.10 11.14 8.72
CA ALA A 28 10.29 11.15 7.51
C ALA A 28 10.43 9.83 6.74
N ARG A 29 11.66 9.31 6.60
CA ARG A 29 11.92 7.98 6.04
C ARG A 29 11.15 6.88 6.79
N ARG A 30 11.19 6.88 8.12
CA ARG A 30 10.46 5.90 8.94
C ARG A 30 8.96 5.96 8.68
N ILE A 31 8.39 7.16 8.62
CA ILE A 31 6.96 7.38 8.37
C ILE A 31 6.56 6.88 6.98
N HIS A 32 7.34 7.20 5.95
CA HIS A 32 7.10 6.73 4.59
C HIS A 32 7.13 5.19 4.52
N LEU A 33 8.10 4.54 5.17
CA LEU A 33 8.16 3.08 5.23
C LEU A 33 6.96 2.46 5.97
N GLU A 34 6.52 3.07 7.07
CA GLU A 34 5.34 2.63 7.81
C GLU A 34 4.07 2.69 6.94
N MET A 35 3.91 3.79 6.19
CA MET A 35 2.80 3.96 5.26
C MET A 35 2.86 2.96 4.09
N ALA A 36 4.02 2.72 3.51
CA ALA A 36 4.21 1.70 2.47
C ALA A 36 3.79 0.31 2.97
N ASN A 37 4.19 -0.05 4.19
CA ASN A 37 3.83 -1.33 4.81
C ASN A 37 2.31 -1.44 5.05
N ARG A 38 1.66 -0.35 5.47
CA ARG A 38 0.20 -0.33 5.63
C ARG A 38 -0.53 -0.56 4.32
N TYR A 39 -0.11 0.07 3.22
CA TYR A 39 -0.70 -0.16 1.91
C TYR A 39 -0.43 -1.58 1.39
N SER A 40 0.76 -2.13 1.65
CA SER A 40 1.08 -3.52 1.31
C SER A 40 0.19 -4.51 2.06
N ALA A 41 -0.10 -4.27 3.35
CA ALA A 41 -1.02 -5.09 4.12
C ALA A 41 -2.44 -5.06 3.54
N MET A 42 -2.95 -3.86 3.21
CA MET A 42 -4.27 -3.72 2.56
C MET A 42 -4.34 -4.49 1.23
N LEU A 43 -3.27 -4.50 0.44
CA LEU A 43 -3.22 -5.28 -0.81
C LEU A 43 -3.26 -6.80 -0.57
N ARG A 44 -2.59 -7.28 0.48
CA ARG A 44 -2.64 -8.70 0.86
C ARG A 44 -4.03 -9.09 1.34
N ASP A 45 -4.66 -8.25 2.14
CA ASP A 45 -6.03 -8.49 2.61
C ASP A 45 -7.01 -8.55 1.44
N VAL A 46 -6.86 -7.68 0.43
CA VAL A 46 -7.68 -7.75 -0.80
C VAL A 46 -7.43 -9.05 -1.57
N SER A 47 -6.20 -9.54 -1.67
CA SER A 47 -5.90 -10.83 -2.32
C SER A 47 -6.46 -12.04 -1.56
N MET A 48 -6.78 -11.88 -0.27
CA MET A 48 -7.34 -12.92 0.59
C MET A 48 -8.87 -12.89 0.67
N ILE A 49 -9.56 -11.91 0.07
CA ILE A 49 -11.02 -11.96 -0.10
C ILE A 49 -11.29 -12.96 -1.23
N PRO A 50 -11.77 -14.19 -0.96
CA PRO A 50 -12.20 -15.06 -2.02
C PRO A 50 -13.41 -14.39 -2.69
N THR A 51 -13.48 -14.46 -4.01
CA THR A 51 -14.63 -14.07 -4.82
C THR A 51 -15.84 -14.92 -4.44
N MET A 52 -16.41 -14.69 -3.26
CA MET A 52 -17.68 -15.27 -2.84
C MET A 52 -18.77 -14.27 -3.24
N ALA A 53 -19.76 -14.80 -3.96
CA ALA A 53 -20.88 -14.12 -4.60
C ALA A 53 -20.54 -13.41 -5.92
N GLN A 54 -20.77 -14.12 -7.03
CA GLN A 54 -22.03 -13.93 -7.77
C GLN A 54 -22.51 -15.31 -8.26
N SER A 55 -23.68 -15.72 -7.76
CA SER A 55 -24.48 -16.86 -8.24
C SER A 55 -25.70 -16.31 -8.96
#